data_AF-M9M4M6-F1
#
_entry.id   AF-M9M4M6-F1
#
_cell.length_a   1.000
_cell.length_b   1.000
_cell.length_c   1.000
_cell.angle_alpha   90.00
_cell.angle_beta   90.00
_cell.angle_gamma   90.00
#
_symmetry.space_group_name_H-M   'P 1'
#
loop_
_entity.id
_entity.type
_entity.pdbx_description
1 polymer ?
#
loop_
_entity_poly.entity_id
_entity_poly.type
_entity_poly.pdbx_seq_one_letter_code
_entity_poly.pdbx_strand_id
1 'polypeptide(L)' 'MKENNLVIAQDAQNALKDLFAEMIREMLEAEMDTHLGYQKYEKTDKTTANSRNGKSRNAFIR' A
#
# COMPACT_ATOMS: atom_id res chain seq x y z
N MET A 1 -6.86 -28.85 22.23
CA MET A 1 -5.43 -28.47 22.27
C MET A 1 -4.82 -28.26 20.87
N LYS A 2 -5.13 -29.06 19.84
CA LYS A 2 -4.59 -28.87 18.47
C LYS A 2 -5.16 -27.66 17.71
N GLU A 3 -6.42 -27.29 17.93
CA GLU A 3 -7.06 -26.14 17.27
C GLU A 3 -6.36 -24.82 17.56
N ASN A 4 -5.96 -24.56 18.82
CA ASN A 4 -5.33 -23.29 19.20
C ASN A 4 -4.02 -23.03 18.44
N ASN A 5 -3.21 -24.07 18.18
CA ASN A 5 -1.98 -23.92 17.40
C ASN A 5 -2.23 -23.60 15.92
N LEU A 6 -3.34 -24.10 15.35
CA LEU A 6 -3.71 -23.80 13.96
C LEU A 6 -4.20 -22.36 13.82
N VAL A 7 -4.96 -21.86 14.80
CA VAL A 7 -5.41 -20.46 14.86
C VAL A 7 -4.21 -19.51 14.95
N ILE A 8 -3.25 -19.79 15.84
CA ILE A 8 -2.04 -18.96 16.01
C ILE A 8 -1.19 -18.92 14.73
N ALA A 9 -1.03 -20.06 14.03
CA ALA A 9 -0.28 -20.10 12.78
C ALA A 9 -0.96 -19.30 11.66
N GLN A 10 -2.29 -19.36 11.58
CA GLN A 10 -3.07 -18.61 10.59
C GLN A 10 -3.01 -17.10 10.86
N ASP A 11 -3.11 -16.70 12.12
CA ASP A 11 -3.04 -15.29 12.53
C ASP A 11 -1.66 -14.69 12.24
N ALA A 12 -0.57 -15.44 12.50
CA ALA A 12 0.78 -15.02 12.14
C ALA A 12 0.96 -14.85 10.63
N GLN A 13 0.39 -15.76 9.83
CA GLN A 13 0.43 -15.65 8.37
C GLN A 13 -0.35 -14.43 7.87
N ASN A 14 -1.50 -14.14 8.47
CA ASN A 14 -2.30 -12.97 8.10
C ASN A 14 -1.57 -11.67 8.47
N ALA A 15 -0.96 -11.60 9.65
CA ALA A 15 -0.17 -10.44 10.06
C ALA A 15 1.00 -10.16 9.10
N LEU A 16 1.67 -11.22 8.61
CA LEU A 16 2.71 -11.07 7.59
C LEU A 16 2.16 -10.56 6.26
N LYS A 17 1.00 -11.06 5.82
CA LYS A 17 0.35 -10.58 4.58
C LYS A 17 -0.02 -9.11 4.69
N ASP A 18 -0.57 -8.68 5.82
CA ASP A 18 -0.93 -7.29 6.05
C ASP A 18 0.31 -6.38 6.05
N LEU A 19 1.39 -6.81 6.70
CA LEU A 19 2.67 -6.07 6.68
C LEU A 19 3.22 -5.91 5.26
N PHE A 20 3.23 -6.97 4.46
CA PHE A 20 3.66 -6.89 3.06
C PHE A 20 2.72 -6.03 2.22
N ALA A 21 1.41 -6.11 2.47
CA ALA A 21 0.42 -5.30 1.77
C ALA A 21 0.62 -3.80 2.06
N GLU A 22 0.93 -3.43 3.31
CA GLU A 22 1.26 -2.06 3.70
C GLU A 22 2.56 -1.59 3.05
N MET A 23 3.63 -2.40 3.13
CA MET A 23 4.91 -2.09 2.50
C MET A 23 4.80 -1.85 0.99
N ILE A 24 4.04 -2.70 0.26
CA ILE A 24 3.82 -2.52 -1.17
C ILE A 24 3.05 -1.23 -1.47
N ARG A 25 2.06 -0.87 -0.63
CA ARG A 25 1.33 0.40 -0.80
C ARG A 25 2.25 1.59 -0.62
N GLU A 26 3.12 1.58 0.38
CA GLU A 26 4.10 2.64 0.60
C GLU A 26 5.08 2.78 -0.57
N MET A 27 5.60 1.66 -1.07
CA MET A 27 6.48 1.66 -2.25
C MET A 27 5.80 2.26 -3.49
N LEU A 28 4.55 1.88 -3.76
CA LEU A 28 3.78 2.42 -4.89
C LEU A 28 3.47 3.92 -4.73
N GLU A 29 3.22 4.37 -3.50
CA GLU A 29 3.01 5.79 -3.21
C GLU A 29 4.30 6.60 -3.44
N ALA A 30 5.44 6.10 -2.98
CA ALA A 30 6.74 6.70 -3.21
C ALA A 30 7.13 6.72 -4.71
N GLU A 31 6.79 5.66 -5.45
CA GLU A 31 6.96 5.62 -6.90
C GLU A 31 6.12 6.72 -7.58
N MET A 32 4.87 6.92 -7.16
CA MET A 32 4.05 8.02 -7.70
C MET A 32 4.61 9.41 -7.35
N ASP A 33 5.11 9.60 -6.12
CA ASP A 33 5.76 10.86 -5.72
C ASP A 33 6.95 11.18 -6.64
N THR A 34 7.75 10.15 -6.96
CA THR A 34 8.91 10.27 -7.84
C THR A 34 8.49 10.51 -9.29
N HIS A 35 7.52 9.76 -9.80
CA HIS A 35 7.09 9.83 -11.19
C HIS A 35 6.37 11.15 -11.53
N LEU A 36 5.51 11.61 -10.62
CA LEU A 36 4.80 12.88 -10.79
C LEU A 36 5.66 14.08 -10.36
N GLY A 37 6.71 13.85 -9.58
CA GLY A 37 7.62 14.91 -9.10
C GLY A 37 7.02 15.81 -8.03
N TYR A 38 5.89 15.41 -7.41
CA TYR A 38 5.26 16.14 -6.32
C TYR A 38 4.56 15.20 -5.34
N GLN A 39 4.53 15.62 -4.08
CA GLN A 39 3.94 14.92 -2.96
C GLN A 39 2.40 14.97 -2.98
N LYS A 40 1.77 14.00 -2.31
CA LYS A 40 0.31 14.00 -2.16
C LYS A 40 -0.13 15.28 -1.41
N TYR A 41 -1.08 16.00 -1.98
CA TYR A 41 -1.58 17.29 -1.49
C TYR A 41 -0.59 18.46 -1.51
N GLU A 42 0.54 18.32 -2.19
CA GLU A 42 1.43 19.46 -2.43
C GLU A 42 0.69 20.52 -3.26
N LYS A 43 0.71 21.77 -2.77
CA LYS A 43 0.04 22.94 -3.36
C LYS A 43 0.95 23.78 -4.25
N THR A 44 2.13 23.27 -4.59
CA THR A 44 3.05 23.93 -5.51
C THR A 44 2.40 24.07 -6.88
N ASP A 45 2.81 25.10 -7.63
CA ASP A 45 2.40 25.29 -9.02
C ASP A 45 2.92 24.12 -9.85
N LYS A 46 2.07 23.10 -10.01
CA LYS A 46 2.41 21.87 -10.74
C LYS A 46 2.52 22.23 -12.21
N THR A 47 3.72 22.09 -12.75
CA THR A 47 3.98 22.25 -14.19
C THR A 47 3.56 21.01 -14.99
N THR A 48 3.12 19.95 -14.32
CA THR A 48 2.75 18.66 -14.93
C THR A 48 1.30 18.66 -15.41
N ALA A 49 1.04 18.09 -16.59
CA ALA A 49 -0.32 17.85 -17.09
C ALA A 49 -1.07 16.73 -16.35
N ASN A 50 -0.39 15.94 -15.49
CA ASN A 50 -0.95 14.76 -14.86
C ASN A 50 -1.26 14.98 -13.36
N SER A 51 -2.34 14.37 -12.88
CA SER A 51 -2.86 14.55 -11.52
C SER A 51 -3.16 13.21 -10.85
N ARG A 52 -2.91 13.11 -9.54
CA ARG A 52 -3.30 11.94 -8.75
C ARG A 52 -4.82 11.75 -8.78
N ASN A 53 -5.26 10.55 -9.13
CA ASN A 53 -6.68 10.22 -9.31
C ASN A 53 -7.19 9.18 -8.29
N GLY A 54 -6.86 9.38 -7.01
CA GLY A 54 -7.30 8.50 -5.93
C GLY A 54 -6.57 7.14 -5.90
N LYS A 55 -7.18 6.15 -5.24
CA LYS A 55 -6.65 4.78 -5.07
C LYS A 55 -7.68 3.77 -5.54
N SER A 56 -7.27 2.76 -6.30
CA SER A 56 -8.09 1.61 -6.64
C SER A 56 -7.79 0.43 -5.71
N ARG A 57 -8.79 -0.43 -5.47
CA ARG A 57 -8.58 -1.68 -4.74
C ARG A 57 -8.04 -2.74 -5.70
N ASN A 58 -6.81 -3.19 -5.46
CA ASN A 58 -6.23 -4.33 -6.15
C ASN A 58 -6.42 -5.59 -5.30
N ALA A 59 -6.93 -6.66 -5.91
CA ALA A 59 -7.13 -7.96 -5.25
C ALA A 59 -5.82 -8.63 -4.83
N PHE A 60 -4.69 -8.27 -5.44
CA PHE A 60 -3.37 -8.79 -5.07
C PHE A 60 -2.85 -8.25 -3.73
N ILE A 61 -3.31 -7.06 -3.32
CA ILE A 61 -2.91 -6.38 -2.08
C ILE A 61 -4.01 -6.56 -1.00
N ARG A 62 -4.81 -7.63 -1.11
CA ARG A 62 -5.93 -7.95 -0.22
C ARG A 62 -5.84 -9.38 0.30
#